data_AF-A0A3B0Q0D1-F1
#
_entry.id   AF-A0A3B0Q0D1-F1
#
_cell.length_a   1.000
_cell.length_b   1.000
_cell.length_c   1.000
_cell.angle_alpha   90.00
_cell.angle_beta   90.00
_cell.angle_gamma   90.00
#
_symmetry.space_group_name_H-M   'P 1'
#
loop_
_entity.id
_entity.type
_entity.pdbx_description
1 polymer ?
#
loop_
_entity_poly.entity_id
_entity_poly.type
_entity_poly.pdbx_seq_one_letter_code
_entity_poly.pdbx_strand_id
1 'polypeptide(L)'
;MDCFIYRYRNNTEFFFDHQNACWLFKEGFIRSETHMLPYTMDWEINIANTDEIKELLIRCIPIIGNILGFGKLYSLWSTRDPSDRYEDILFHTLSGVLEALGLGIVALILKIVKTIIFYIFEFLECLLYTGISILFSTSPSSERFSLI
;
A
#
# COMPACT_ATOMS: atom_id res chain seq x y z
N MET A 1 15.03 -20.64 -21.02
CA MET A 1 14.37 -19.53 -20.31
C MET A 1 14.23 -19.99 -18.88
N ASP A 2 15.14 -19.55 -18.01
CA ASP A 2 15.04 -19.88 -16.60
C ASP A 2 13.83 -19.15 -16.01
N CYS A 3 13.01 -19.87 -15.26
CA CYS A 3 11.85 -19.29 -14.58
C CYS A 3 12.36 -18.31 -13.52
N PHE A 4 11.94 -17.05 -13.58
CA PHE A 4 12.39 -16.04 -12.62
C PHE A 4 11.72 -16.17 -11.25
N ILE A 5 10.61 -16.91 -11.15
CA ILE A 5 9.81 -17.05 -9.94
C ILE A 5 10.63 -17.77 -8.86
N TYR A 6 10.70 -17.18 -7.67
CA TYR A 6 11.42 -17.73 -6.51
C TYR A 6 12.89 -18.04 -6.78
N ARG A 7 13.53 -17.24 -7.63
CA ARG A 7 14.97 -17.29 -7.89
C ARG A 7 15.79 -16.97 -6.64
N TYR A 8 15.37 -15.99 -5.85
CA TYR A 8 16.07 -15.51 -4.65
C TYR A 8 15.38 -16.00 -3.38
N ARG A 9 16.17 -16.36 -2.37
CA ARG A 9 15.66 -16.90 -1.10
C ARG A 9 15.26 -15.82 -0.10
N ASN A 10 15.82 -14.62 -0.23
CA ASN A 10 15.57 -13.50 0.67
C ASN A 10 15.86 -12.16 -0.03
N ASN A 11 15.46 -11.07 0.63
CA ASN A 11 15.62 -9.70 0.15
C ASN A 11 17.08 -9.32 -0.12
N THR A 12 18.00 -9.79 0.72
CA THR A 12 19.42 -9.47 0.62
C THR A 12 20.05 -10.02 -0.66
N GLU A 13 19.76 -11.27 -1.01
CA GLU A 13 20.22 -11.90 -2.24
C GLU A 13 19.71 -11.15 -3.49
N PHE A 14 18.42 -10.79 -3.49
CA PHE A 14 17.82 -9.98 -4.55
C PHE A 14 18.49 -8.60 -4.68
N PHE A 15 18.74 -7.92 -3.56
CA PHE A 15 19.31 -6.58 -3.52
C PHE A 15 20.73 -6.52 -4.10
N PHE A 16 21.59 -7.46 -3.70
CA PHE A 16 22.97 -7.51 -4.20
C PHE A 16 23.06 -7.87 -5.69
N ASP A 17 22.19 -8.74 -6.20
CA ASP A 17 22.17 -9.12 -7.63
C ASP A 17 21.70 -7.96 -8.54
N HIS A 18 20.94 -6.99 -8.01
CA HIS A 18 20.35 -5.91 -8.80
C HIS A 18 20.87 -4.50 -8.48
N GLN A 19 22.08 -4.39 -7.92
CA GLN A 19 22.68 -3.07 -7.68
C GLN A 19 22.80 -2.24 -8.95
N ASN A 20 23.17 -2.89 -10.06
CA ASN A 20 23.42 -2.30 -11.37
C ASN A 20 22.24 -2.41 -12.35
N ALA A 21 21.03 -2.73 -11.87
CA ALA A 21 19.85 -2.77 -12.71
C ALA A 21 19.58 -1.38 -13.34
N CYS A 22 18.93 -1.36 -14.51
CA CYS A 22 18.51 -0.12 -15.14
C CYS A 22 17.67 0.72 -14.16
N TRP A 23 18.04 1.99 -13.97
CA TRP A 23 17.44 2.85 -12.95
C TRP A 23 15.92 2.88 -13.03
N LEU A 24 15.34 3.04 -14.23
CA LEU A 24 13.90 3.13 -14.40
C LEU A 24 13.18 1.82 -14.05
N PHE A 25 13.79 0.67 -14.30
CA PHE A 25 13.22 -0.63 -13.90
C PHE A 25 13.34 -0.85 -12.39
N LYS A 26 14.46 -0.40 -11.81
CA LYS A 26 14.77 -0.47 -10.39
C LYS A 26 13.82 0.39 -9.54
N GLU A 27 13.34 1.53 -10.06
CA GLU A 27 12.30 2.36 -9.42
C GLU A 27 10.97 1.60 -9.24
N GLY A 28 10.75 0.52 -10.02
CA GLY A 28 9.59 -0.36 -9.82
C GLY A 28 9.75 -1.31 -8.64
N PHE A 29 10.95 -1.49 -8.10
CA PHE A 29 11.20 -2.52 -7.09
C PHE A 29 10.54 -2.18 -5.76
N ILE A 30 9.88 -3.18 -5.20
CA ILE A 30 9.22 -3.10 -3.89
C ILE A 30 10.02 -3.79 -2.78
N ARG A 31 11.24 -4.24 -3.09
CA ARG A 31 12.13 -4.91 -2.12
C ARG A 31 13.34 -4.04 -1.84
N SER A 32 13.60 -3.80 -0.57
CA SER A 32 14.84 -3.24 -0.04
C SER A 32 15.81 -4.37 0.32
N GLU A 33 16.97 -4.03 0.89
CA GLU A 33 17.94 -5.04 1.39
C GLU A 33 17.35 -5.96 2.47
N THR A 34 16.45 -5.44 3.30
CA THR A 34 15.98 -6.12 4.53
C THR A 34 14.52 -6.52 4.49
N HIS A 35 13.68 -5.78 3.78
CA HIS A 35 12.24 -5.96 3.80
C HIS A 35 11.58 -5.67 2.46
N MET A 36 10.40 -6.25 2.26
CA MET A 36 9.45 -5.80 1.25
C MET A 36 8.72 -4.56 1.77
N LEU A 37 8.56 -3.55 0.91
CA LEU A 37 7.83 -2.33 1.24
C LEU A 37 6.36 -2.67 1.52
N PRO A 38 5.74 -2.07 2.55
CA PRO A 38 4.34 -2.32 2.84
C PRO A 38 3.45 -1.76 1.73
N TYR A 39 2.32 -2.42 1.45
CA TYR A 39 1.39 -2.00 0.40
C TYR A 39 0.80 -0.62 0.64
N THR A 40 0.75 -0.17 1.89
CA THR A 40 0.23 1.13 2.28
C THR A 40 0.97 2.27 1.58
N MET A 41 2.29 2.14 1.37
CA MET A 41 3.10 3.13 0.66
C MET A 41 2.74 3.27 -0.82
N ASP A 42 2.12 2.26 -1.43
CA ASP A 42 1.69 2.29 -2.84
C ASP A 42 0.19 2.58 -2.96
N TRP A 43 -0.62 2.10 -2.01
CA TRP A 43 -2.09 2.11 -2.11
C TRP A 43 -2.79 3.22 -1.34
N GLU A 44 -2.10 3.91 -0.43
CA GLU A 44 -2.67 5.03 0.32
C GLU A 44 -2.15 6.35 -0.25
N ILE A 45 -3.07 7.28 -0.51
CA ILE A 45 -2.73 8.55 -1.12
C ILE A 45 -2.57 9.58 -0.01
N ASN A 46 -1.34 10.04 0.23
CA ASN A 46 -1.12 11.19 1.08
C ASN A 46 -1.24 12.50 0.27
N ILE A 47 -2.42 13.11 0.32
CA ILE A 47 -2.73 14.33 -0.44
C ILE A 47 -1.84 15.52 0.01
N ALA A 48 -1.30 15.48 1.24
CA ALA A 48 -0.40 16.52 1.73
C ALA A 48 1.01 16.45 1.13
N ASN A 49 1.39 15.32 0.54
CA ASN A 49 2.71 15.12 -0.05
C ASN A 49 2.68 15.31 -1.57
N THR A 50 3.17 16.47 -2.04
CA THR A 50 3.17 16.82 -3.47
C THR A 50 4.04 15.87 -4.30
N ASP A 51 5.10 15.30 -3.72
CA ASP A 51 6.01 14.42 -4.46
C ASP A 51 5.41 13.02 -4.68
N GLU A 52 4.64 12.50 -3.73
CA GLU A 52 3.85 11.27 -3.91
C GLU A 52 2.80 11.42 -5.01
N ILE A 53 2.16 12.59 -5.10
CA ILE A 53 1.19 12.87 -6.17
C ILE A 53 1.89 12.87 -7.54
N LYS A 54 3.06 13.48 -7.66
CA LYS A 54 3.83 13.47 -8.92
C LYS A 54 4.18 12.05 -9.32
N GLU A 55 4.64 11.23 -8.37
CA GLU A 55 4.99 9.84 -8.63
C GLU A 55 3.78 9.03 -9.12
N LEU A 56 2.62 9.18 -8.46
CA LEU A 56 1.36 8.56 -8.87
C LEU A 56 0.97 8.95 -10.31
N LEU A 57 1.15 10.22 -10.68
CA LEU A 57 0.86 10.70 -12.04
C LEU A 57 1.86 10.16 -13.07
N ILE A 58 3.15 10.09 -12.73
CA ILE A 58 4.19 9.51 -13.60
C ILE A 58 3.89 8.04 -13.88
N ARG A 59 3.46 7.28 -12.87
CA ARG A 59 3.04 5.87 -13.01
C ARG A 59 1.82 5.68 -13.92
N CYS A 60 1.03 6.73 -14.16
CA CYS A 60 -0.08 6.69 -15.11
C CYS A 60 0.35 6.80 -16.58
N ILE A 61 1.59 7.20 -16.86
CA ILE A 61 2.12 7.28 -18.23
C ILE A 61 2.33 5.84 -18.73
N PRO A 62 1.65 5.37 -19.80
CA PRO A 62 1.58 3.94 -20.11
C PRO A 62 2.94 3.24 -20.23
N ILE A 63 3.91 3.84 -20.93
CA ILE A 63 5.23 3.22 -21.10
C ILE A 63 6.00 3.15 -19.78
N ILE A 64 5.95 4.23 -18.98
CA ILE A 64 6.64 4.30 -17.69
C ILE A 64 5.97 3.35 -16.69
N GLY A 65 4.64 3.43 -16.58
CA GLY A 65 3.82 2.53 -15.77
C GLY A 65 4.07 1.07 -16.10
N ASN A 66 4.19 0.72 -17.39
CA ASN A 66 4.51 -0.65 -17.79
C ASN A 66 5.85 -1.11 -17.21
N ILE A 67 6.91 -0.31 -17.39
CA ILE A 67 8.27 -0.65 -16.93
C ILE A 67 8.31 -0.78 -15.41
N LEU A 68 7.67 0.16 -14.69
CA LEU A 68 7.59 0.15 -13.23
C LEU A 68 6.77 -1.05 -12.73
N GLY A 69 5.65 -1.36 -13.37
CA GLY A 69 4.81 -2.52 -13.06
C GLY A 69 5.53 -3.84 -13.28
N PHE A 70 6.31 -3.97 -14.36
CA PHE A 70 7.18 -5.13 -14.56
C PHE A 70 8.28 -5.22 -13.50
N GLY A 71 8.91 -4.11 -13.13
CA GLY A 71 9.90 -4.06 -12.04
C GLY A 71 9.30 -4.52 -10.72
N LYS A 72 8.09 -4.05 -10.41
CA LYS A 72 7.30 -4.43 -9.24
C LYS A 72 7.03 -5.92 -9.21
N LEU A 73 6.42 -6.47 -10.27
CA LEU A 73 6.12 -7.90 -10.36
C LEU A 73 7.37 -8.77 -10.33
N TYR A 74 8.44 -8.34 -11.01
CA TYR A 74 9.71 -9.04 -11.00
C TYR A 74 10.31 -9.07 -9.59
N SER A 75 10.44 -7.93 -8.93
CA SER A 75 10.98 -7.87 -7.55
C SER A 75 10.14 -8.67 -6.56
N LEU A 76 8.81 -8.61 -6.68
CA LEU A 76 7.88 -9.34 -5.82
C LEU A 76 8.03 -10.86 -5.98
N TRP A 77 7.89 -11.36 -7.21
CA TRP A 77 7.78 -12.80 -7.49
C TRP A 77 9.12 -13.50 -7.67
N SER A 78 10.20 -12.76 -7.93
CA SER A 78 11.54 -13.37 -8.01
C SER A 78 12.09 -13.79 -6.66
N THR A 79 11.55 -13.27 -5.56
CA THR A 79 12.06 -13.52 -4.21
C THR A 79 11.00 -14.20 -3.36
N ARG A 80 11.41 -15.19 -2.57
CA ARG A 80 10.52 -15.92 -1.65
C ARG A 80 10.96 -15.75 -0.20
N ASP A 81 10.60 -14.62 0.41
CA ASP A 81 10.90 -14.39 1.81
C ASP A 81 9.72 -14.88 2.69
N PRO A 82 9.94 -15.78 3.67
CA PRO A 82 8.87 -16.28 4.54
C PRO A 82 8.32 -15.21 5.51
N SER A 83 9.01 -14.08 5.67
CA SER A 83 8.53 -12.96 6.50
C SER A 83 7.55 -12.03 5.78
N ASP A 84 7.34 -12.23 4.48
CA ASP A 84 6.45 -11.39 3.67
C ASP A 84 4.98 -11.57 4.09
N ARG A 85 4.27 -10.45 4.27
CA ARG A 85 2.83 -10.47 4.58
C ARG A 85 2.02 -10.76 3.33
N TYR A 86 0.99 -11.60 3.47
CA TYR A 86 0.09 -11.94 2.36
C TYR A 86 -0.64 -10.73 1.77
N GLU A 87 -1.03 -9.77 2.60
CA GLU A 87 -1.67 -8.53 2.15
C GLU A 87 -0.74 -7.73 1.23
N ASP A 88 0.53 -7.59 1.61
CA ASP A 88 1.52 -6.87 0.81
C ASP A 88 1.71 -7.53 -0.56
N ILE A 89 1.84 -8.85 -0.59
CA ILE A 89 1.97 -9.62 -1.83
C ILE A 89 0.74 -9.41 -2.73
N LEU A 90 -0.46 -9.48 -2.18
CA LEU A 90 -1.71 -9.33 -2.93
C LEU A 90 -1.82 -7.95 -3.58
N PHE A 91 -1.66 -6.89 -2.78
CA PHE A 91 -1.83 -5.52 -3.25
C PHE A 91 -0.72 -5.09 -4.22
N HIS A 92 0.53 -5.51 -3.98
CA HIS A 92 1.62 -5.25 -4.93
C HIS A 92 1.46 -6.05 -6.22
N THR A 93 0.93 -7.27 -6.17
CA THR A 93 0.60 -8.04 -7.38
C THR A 93 -0.49 -7.33 -8.18
N LEU A 94 -1.56 -6.90 -7.52
CA LEU A 94 -2.67 -6.22 -8.17
C LEU A 94 -2.22 -4.93 -8.85
N SER A 95 -1.49 -4.06 -8.12
CA SER A 95 -0.94 -2.83 -8.69
C SER A 95 0.06 -3.13 -9.81
N GLY A 96 0.98 -4.07 -9.61
CA GLY A 96 1.98 -4.44 -10.60
C GLY A 96 1.38 -4.94 -11.91
N VAL A 97 0.31 -5.75 -11.85
CA VAL A 97 -0.41 -6.22 -13.04
C VAL A 97 -1.11 -5.06 -13.75
N LEU A 98 -1.82 -4.19 -13.03
CA LEU A 98 -2.49 -3.05 -13.63
C LEU A 98 -1.49 -2.08 -14.29
N GLU A 99 -0.40 -1.76 -13.59
CA GLU A 99 0.67 -0.90 -14.10
C GLU A 99 1.36 -1.55 -15.33
N ALA A 100 1.68 -2.84 -15.28
CA ALA A 100 2.30 -3.58 -16.39
C ALA A 100 1.42 -3.66 -17.66
N LEU A 101 0.09 -3.65 -17.49
CA LEU A 101 -0.88 -3.64 -18.58
C LEU A 101 -1.16 -2.22 -19.13
N GLY A 102 -0.51 -1.19 -18.59
CA GLY A 102 -0.73 0.20 -18.98
C GLY A 102 -2.02 0.79 -18.40
N LEU A 103 -2.63 0.10 -17.43
CA LEU A 103 -3.86 0.48 -16.75
C LEU A 103 -3.57 1.33 -15.50
N GLY A 104 -2.51 2.14 -15.53
CA GLY A 104 -2.13 3.01 -14.40
C GLY A 104 -3.26 3.94 -13.95
N ILE A 105 -4.10 4.41 -14.88
CA ILE A 105 -5.31 5.19 -14.55
C ILE A 105 -6.34 4.38 -13.75
N VAL A 106 -6.51 3.09 -14.08
CA VAL A 106 -7.41 2.19 -13.33
C VAL A 106 -6.85 1.94 -11.94
N ALA A 107 -5.54 1.70 -11.83
CA ALA A 107 -4.87 1.58 -10.54
C ALA A 107 -5.07 2.85 -9.69
N LEU A 108 -4.93 4.04 -10.27
CA LEU A 108 -5.17 5.31 -9.58
C LEU A 108 -6.62 5.44 -9.08
N ILE A 109 -7.60 5.08 -9.91
CA ILE A 109 -9.02 5.09 -9.50
C ILE A 109 -9.24 4.17 -8.30
N LEU A 110 -8.67 2.95 -8.32
CA LEU A 110 -8.80 2.02 -7.19
C LEU A 110 -8.15 2.56 -5.92
N LYS A 111 -6.97 3.20 -6.02
CA LYS A 111 -6.29 3.85 -4.89
C LYS A 111 -7.13 4.98 -4.30
N ILE A 112 -7.77 5.81 -5.14
CA ILE A 112 -8.69 6.88 -4.72
C ILE A 112 -9.91 6.27 -3.99
N VAL A 113 -10.52 5.23 -4.56
CA VAL A 113 -11.68 4.56 -3.94
C VAL A 113 -11.32 3.97 -2.57
N LYS A 114 -10.18 3.25 -2.46
CA LYS A 114 -9.69 2.71 -1.18
C LYS A 114 -9.51 3.84 -0.15
N THR A 115 -8.86 4.93 -0.57
CA THR A 115 -8.59 6.09 0.30
C THR A 115 -9.89 6.72 0.81
N ILE A 116 -10.89 6.91 -0.07
CA ILE A 116 -12.21 7.43 0.32
C ILE A 116 -12.90 6.51 1.34
N ILE A 117 -12.89 5.20 1.08
CA ILE A 117 -13.49 4.21 1.97
C ILE A 117 -12.84 4.28 3.36
N PHE A 118 -11.51 4.37 3.43
CA PHE A 118 -10.78 4.50 4.68
C PHE A 118 -11.22 5.73 5.48
N TYR A 119 -11.27 6.91 4.86
CA TYR A 119 -11.72 8.13 5.53
C TYR A 119 -13.19 8.08 5.98
N ILE A 120 -14.06 7.39 5.24
CA ILE A 120 -15.45 7.19 5.65
C ILE A 120 -15.53 6.36 6.93
N PHE A 121 -14.73 5.30 7.06
CA PHE A 121 -14.70 4.47 8.27
C PHE A 121 -14.15 5.22 9.48
N GLU A 122 -13.04 5.94 9.32
CA GLU A 122 -12.47 6.80 10.37
C GLU A 122 -13.49 7.85 10.85
N PHE A 123 -14.20 8.47 9.93
CA PHE A 123 -15.24 9.44 10.26
C PHE A 123 -16.40 8.78 11.03
N LEU A 124 -16.84 7.59 10.61
CA LEU A 124 -17.91 6.85 11.29
C LEU A 124 -17.50 6.43 12.71
N GLU A 125 -16.26 5.99 12.91
CA GLU A 125 -15.73 5.64 14.23
C GLU A 125 -15.69 6.85 15.15
N CYS A 126 -15.24 8.00 14.64
CA CYS A 126 -15.23 9.27 15.36
C CYS A 126 -16.66 9.72 15.76
N LEU A 127 -17.63 9.58 14.85
CA LEU A 127 -19.04 9.86 15.14
C LEU A 127 -19.59 8.93 16.22
N LEU A 128 -19.28 7.64 16.14
CA LEU A 128 -19.71 6.64 17.14
C LEU A 128 -19.12 6.94 18.52
N TYR A 129 -17.82 7.25 18.58
CA TYR A 129 -17.15 7.65 19.81
C TYR A 129 -17.75 8.92 20.42
N THR A 130 -18.03 9.93 19.59
CA THR A 130 -18.69 11.17 20.01
C THR A 130 -20.10 10.90 20.53
N GLY A 131 -20.89 10.07 19.84
CA GLY A 131 -22.23 9.70 20.28
C GLY A 131 -22.24 8.96 21.62
N ILE A 132 -21.32 8.00 21.80
CA ILE A 132 -21.14 7.27 23.05
C ILE A 132 -20.75 8.22 24.19
N SER A 133 -19.77 9.09 23.99
CA SER A 133 -19.33 10.04 25.04
C SER A 133 -20.44 11.02 25.47
N ILE A 134 -21.29 11.49 24.54
CA ILE A 134 -22.47 12.30 24.88
C ILE A 134 -23.52 11.48 25.66
N LEU A 135 -23.76 10.22 25.27
CA LEU A 135 -24.71 9.34 25.95
C LEU A 135 -24.27 9.01 27.38
N PHE A 136 -22.97 8.76 27.60
CA PHE A 136 -22.44 8.45 28.92
C PHE A 136 -22.23 9.68 29.82
N SER A 137 -22.01 10.87 29.25
CA SER A 137 -21.96 12.14 30.02
C SER A 137 -23.34 12.62 30.50
N THR A 138 -24.42 12.09 29.93
CA THR A 138 -25.81 12.41 30.33
C THR A 138 -26.42 11.38 31.27
N SER A 139 -25.69 10.32 31.67
CA SER A 139 -26.12 9.45 32.76
C SER A 139 -26.09 10.23 34.07
N PRO A 140 -27.24 10.51 34.72
CA PRO A 140 -27.24 11.18 36.01
C PRO A 140 -26.48 10.28 37.00
N SER A 141 -25.48 10.86 37.65
CA SER A 141 -24.83 10.22 38.79
C SER A 141 -25.92 9.80 39.78
N SER A 142 -25.97 8.51 40.08
CA SER A 142 -26.85 7.90 41.07
C SER A 142 -26.41 8.30 42.49
N GLU A 143 -26.40 9.59 42.80
CA GLU A 143 -26.18 10.14 44.15
C GLU A 143 -27.38 10.96 44.64
N ARG A 144 -28.60 10.54 44.27
CA ARG A 144 -29.85 11.10 44.82
C ARG A 144 -30.70 10.12 45.64
N PHE A 145 -30.13 8.98 46.03
CA PHE A 145 -30.78 8.04 46.95
C PHE A 145 -29.82 7.55 48.05
N SER A 146 -29.39 8.48 48.90
CA SER A 146 -28.90 8.16 50.25
C SER A 146 -29.14 9.36 51.18
N LEU A 147 -30.38 9.84 51.21
CA LEU A 147 -30.95 10.59 52.33
C LEU A 147 -32.33 9.98 52.57
N ILE A 148 -32.37 8.93 53.38
CA ILE A 148 -33.38 8.56 54.39
C ILE A 148 -32.73 7.46 55.24
#